data_AF-A0A954RBN0-F1
#
_entry.id   AF-A0A954RBN0-F1
#
_cell.length_a   1.000
_cell.length_b   1.000
_cell.length_c   1.000
_cell.angle_alpha   90.00
_cell.angle_beta   90.00
_cell.angle_gamma   90.00
#
_symmetry.space_group_name_H-M   'P 1'
#
loop_
_entity.id
_entity.type
_entity.pdbx_description
1 polymer ?
#
loop_
_entity_poly.entity_id
_entity_poly.type
_entity_poly.pdbx_seq_one_letter_code
_entity_poly.pdbx_strand_id
1 'polypeptide(L)' 'MPRTVLEAIQLGEWDFEPELCDEGDFDATSAMPGSNEKVVIMSQRLQSGQPLWHPADRRWYDDSEV' A
#
# COMPACT_ATOMS: atom_id res chain seq x y z
N MET A 1 -21.83 5.56 -5.75
CA MET A 1 -20.43 5.50 -5.31
C MET A 1 -19.89 4.13 -5.70
N PRO A 2 -18.94 4.05 -6.64
CA PRO A 2 -18.21 2.82 -6.88
C PRO A 2 -17.56 2.36 -5.57
N ARG A 3 -17.53 1.05 -5.31
CA ARG A 3 -16.86 0.52 -4.10
C ARG A 3 -15.41 0.16 -4.37
N THR A 4 -15.05 -0.02 -5.64
CA THR A 4 -13.71 -0.42 -6.07
C THR A 4 -13.27 0.32 -7.32
N VAL A 5 -11.96 0.40 -7.53
CA VAL A 5 -11.36 0.97 -8.75
C VAL A 5 -11.85 0.25 -10.00
N LEU A 6 -12.09 -1.07 -9.94
CA LEU A 6 -12.59 -1.85 -11.07
C LEU A 6 -14.02 -1.44 -11.47
N GLU A 7 -14.89 -1.22 -10.49
CA GLU A 7 -16.25 -0.74 -10.73
C GLU A 7 -16.24 0.68 -11.31
N ALA A 8 -15.36 1.56 -10.82
CA ALA A 8 -15.22 2.92 -11.33
C ALA A 8 -14.79 2.95 -12.80
N ILE A 9 -13.81 2.12 -13.18
CA ILE A 9 -13.37 1.96 -14.58
C ILE A 9 -14.54 1.48 -15.46
N GLN A 10 -15.34 0.52 -14.98
CA GLN A 10 -16.52 0.03 -15.73
C GLN A 10 -17.59 1.12 -15.95
N LEU A 11 -17.68 2.09 -15.04
CA LEU A 11 -18.61 3.22 -15.10
C LEU A 11 -18.05 4.43 -15.86
N GLY A 12 -16.78 4.39 -16.28
CA GLY A 12 -16.11 5.53 -16.93
C GLY A 12 -15.71 6.65 -15.97
N GLU A 13 -15.66 6.37 -14.67
CA GLU A 13 -15.16 7.27 -13.63
C GLU A 13 -13.64 7.05 -13.46
N TRP A 14 -12.85 7.95 -14.05
CA TRP A 14 -11.38 7.84 -14.08
C TRP A 14 -10.67 8.54 -12.92
N ASP A 15 -11.38 9.42 -12.21
CA ASP A 15 -10.92 10.21 -11.07
C ASP A 15 -11.36 9.61 -9.73
N PHE A 16 -11.90 8.40 -9.74
CA PHE A 16 -12.31 7.69 -8.53
C PHE A 16 -11.09 7.35 -7.65
N GLU A 17 -11.14 7.85 -6.42
CA GLU A 17 -10.23 7.47 -5.35
C GLU A 17 -11.02 6.68 -4.29
N PRO A 18 -10.63 5.44 -3.96
CA PRO A 18 -11.27 4.69 -2.89
C PRO A 18 -11.09 5.37 -1.53
N GLU A 19 -11.98 5.08 -0.59
CA GLU A 19 -11.83 5.57 0.78
C GLU A 19 -10.50 5.07 1.38
N LEU A 20 -9.76 5.98 2.01
CA LEU A 20 -8.51 5.66 2.69
C LEU A 20 -8.81 4.68 3.84
N CYS A 21 -8.10 3.56 3.87
CA CYS A 21 -8.10 2.68 5.04
C CYS A 21 -7.38 3.39 6.19
N ASP A 22 -7.90 3.27 7.42
CA ASP A 22 -7.31 3.88 8.59
C ASP A 22 -5.89 3.32 8.82
N GLU A 23 -4.91 4.24 8.95
CA GLU A 23 -3.49 3.90 9.13
C GLU A 23 -3.21 3.07 10.41
N GLY A 24 -4.17 3.02 11.34
CA GLY A 24 -4.08 2.23 12.57
C GLY A 24 -4.33 0.74 12.41
N ASP A 25 -4.83 0.29 11.24
CA ASP A 25 -5.25 -1.10 11.03
C ASP A 25 -4.12 -2.05 10.58
N PHE A 26 -2.95 -1.52 10.20
CA PHE A 26 -1.82 -2.32 9.73
C PHE A 26 -0.47 -1.62 9.89
N ASP A 27 0.58 -2.40 10.20
CA ASP A 27 1.90 -1.85 10.50
C ASP A 27 2.65 -1.37 9.26
N ALA A 28 3.31 -0.21 9.40
CA ALA A 28 4.30 0.27 8.43
C ALA A 28 5.56 -0.61 8.43
N THR A 29 6.25 -0.69 7.28
CA THR A 29 7.54 -1.37 7.16
C THR A 29 8.71 -0.40 6.96
N SER A 30 9.81 -0.67 7.66
CA SER A 30 11.09 0.00 7.45
C SER A 30 11.96 -0.67 6.38
N ALA A 31 11.48 -1.75 5.75
CA ALA A 31 12.23 -2.51 4.76
C ALA A 31 12.60 -1.65 3.54
N MET A 32 13.81 -1.85 3.03
CA MET A 32 14.34 -1.04 1.93
C MET A 32 13.49 -1.18 0.67
N PRO A 33 13.27 -0.09 -0.10
CA PRO A 33 12.64 -0.16 -1.41
C PRO A 33 13.33 -1.20 -2.31
N GLY A 34 12.56 -2.11 -2.91
CA GLY A 34 13.09 -3.16 -3.80
C GLY A 34 13.77 -4.34 -3.10
N SER A 35 13.85 -4.36 -1.76
CA SER A 35 14.40 -5.50 -1.03
C SER A 35 13.46 -6.72 -1.05
N ASN A 36 14.04 -7.91 -0.93
CA ASN A 36 13.26 -9.15 -0.77
C ASN A 36 12.39 -9.12 0.49
N GLU A 37 12.88 -8.52 1.58
CA GLU A 37 12.12 -8.34 2.82
C GLU A 37 10.82 -7.57 2.56
N LYS A 38 10.91 -6.45 1.82
CA LYS A 38 9.72 -5.66 1.47
C LYS A 38 8.74 -6.48 0.64
N VAL A 39 9.21 -7.27 -0.32
CA VAL A 39 8.34 -8.15 -1.13
C VAL A 39 7.61 -9.18 -0.27
N VAL A 40 8.30 -9.79 0.71
CA VAL A 40 7.68 -10.75 1.65
C VAL A 40 6.59 -10.07 2.47
N ILE A 41 6.85 -8.90 3.05
CA ILE A 41 5.85 -8.14 3.84
C ILE A 41 4.62 -7.81 2.99
N MET A 42 4.82 -7.35 1.75
CA MET A 42 3.72 -7.03 0.83
C MET A 42 2.87 -8.28 0.50
N SER A 43 3.52 -9.44 0.34
CA SER A 43 2.79 -10.69 0.11
C SER A 43 1.96 -11.13 1.32
N GLN A 44 2.45 -10.90 2.54
CA GLN A 44 1.71 -11.19 3.78
C GLN A 44 0.49 -10.28 3.92
N ARG A 45 0.64 -8.98 3.61
CA ARG A 45 -0.47 -8.02 3.59
C ARG A 45 -1.56 -8.45 2.60
N LEU A 46 -1.15 -8.82 1.37
CA LEU A 46 -2.07 -9.31 0.35
C LEU A 46 -2.85 -10.54 0.80
N GLN A 47 -2.17 -11.52 1.40
CA GLN A 47 -2.80 -12.74 1.92
C GLN A 47 -3.78 -12.46 3.07
N SER A 48 -3.53 -11.40 3.83
CA SER A 48 -4.37 -10.97 4.96
C SER A 48 -5.50 -10.02 4.55
N GLY A 49 -5.62 -9.69 3.26
CA GLY A 49 -6.61 -8.74 2.77
C GLY A 49 -6.35 -7.29 3.19
N GLN A 50 -5.12 -6.96 3.58
CA GLN A 50 -4.71 -5.61 3.96
C GLN A 50 -4.28 -4.80 2.75
N PRO A 51 -4.34 -3.45 2.82
CA PRO A 51 -3.73 -2.58 1.81
C PRO A 51 -2.25 -2.89 1.63
N LEU A 52 -1.78 -2.89 0.38
CA LEU A 52 -0.36 -3.10 0.10
C LEU A 52 0.48 -1.91 0.58
N TRP A 53 0.00 -0.69 0.39
CA TRP A 53 0.75 0.52 0.67
C TRP A 53 0.38 1.12 2.02
N HIS A 54 1.39 1.49 2.83
CA HIS A 54 1.24 2.33 4.02
C HIS A 54 1.99 3.66 3.81
N PRO A 55 1.44 4.84 4.16
CA PRO A 55 2.10 6.14 3.94
C PRO A 55 3.41 6.29 4.71
N ALA A 56 3.52 5.66 5.88
CA ALA A 56 4.73 5.58 6.68
C ALA A 56 5.72 4.46 6.28
N ASP A 57 5.45 3.66 5.23
CA ASP A 57 6.44 2.70 4.72
C ASP A 57 7.71 3.43 4.27
N ARG A 58 8.89 2.79 4.44
CA ARG A 58 10.15 3.34 3.93
C ARG A 58 10.08 3.52 2.41
N ARG A 59 10.14 4.78 1.97
CA ARG A 59 10.06 5.19 0.55
C ARG A 59 11.42 5.44 -0.08
N TRP A 60 12.41 5.79 0.72
CA TRP A 60 13.71 6.25 0.24
C TRP A 60 14.84 5.43 0.85
N TYR A 61 15.90 5.31 0.07
CA TYR A 61 17.21 4.96 0.61
C TYR A 61 17.75 6.19 1.36
N ASP A 62 18.24 5.99 2.58
CA ASP A 62 18.91 7.03 3.35
C ASP A 62 20.27 6.48 3.77
N ASP A 63 21.34 7.13 3.31
CA ASP A 63 22.73 6.73 3.53
C ASP A 63 23.31 7.35 4.81
N SER A 64 22.53 8.13 5.55
CA SER A 64 22.96 8.76 6.80
C SER A 64 22.92 7.84 8.02
N GLU A 65 22.42 6.61 7.86
CA GLU A 65 22.32 5.61 8.93
C GLU A 65 23.55 4.66 9.02
N VAL A 66 24.70 5.04 8.45
CA VAL A 66 25.96 4.26 8.51
C VAL A 66 26.89 4.76 9.61
#